data_AF-A0A257KUV0-F1
#
_entry.id   AF-A0A257KUV0-F1
#
_cell.length_a   1.000
_cell.length_b   1.000
_cell.length_c   1.000
_cell.angle_alpha   90.00
_cell.angle_beta   90.00
_cell.angle_gamma   90.00
#
_symmetry.space_group_name_H-M   'P 1'
#
loop_
_entity.id
_entity.type
_entity.pdbx_description
1 polymer ?
#
loop_
_entity_poly.entity_id
_entity_poly.type
_entity_poly.pdbx_seq_one_letter_code
_entity_poly.pdbx_strand_id
1 'polypeptide(L)'
;NGRVLAADRVTVDRLGDAGGFGALGRLLAEAQVPLRSAHLQVLNADNAADYWHDRSHDGIERHRFVLDLTHQVPKELAHGVSVPITLANSGLAALARVLQRWVQHMAGVAVTITPLVRIDDAAWRWHVGLDVESTAILNDLYRGQAVDEARLARLIGLFRLDFANPADMQADLAGAPVWLGLAMAADGALRLKPQNLLLNLPLAAQH
;
A
#
# COMPACT_ATOMS: atom_id res chain seq x y z
N ASN A 1 9.84 -0.81 -15.91
CA ASN A 1 8.42 -0.47 -15.70
C ASN A 1 8.20 -0.27 -14.21
N GLY A 2 8.25 0.96 -13.70
CA GLY A 2 8.20 1.31 -12.26
C GLY A 2 6.83 1.07 -11.59
N ARG A 3 6.24 -0.10 -11.82
CA ARG A 3 5.00 -0.53 -11.18
C ARG A 3 5.31 -1.18 -9.84
N VAL A 4 4.48 -0.92 -8.85
CA VAL A 4 4.52 -1.56 -7.54
C VAL A 4 3.32 -2.49 -7.44
N LEU A 5 3.56 -3.81 -7.49
CA LEU A 5 2.53 -4.83 -7.37
C LEU A 5 2.68 -5.52 -6.01
N ALA A 6 1.60 -5.54 -5.23
CA ALA A 6 1.55 -6.23 -3.94
C ALA A 6 0.81 -7.56 -4.09
N ALA A 7 1.38 -8.61 -3.51
CA ALA A 7 0.83 -9.96 -3.54
C ALA A 7 1.03 -10.64 -2.19
N ASP A 8 0.25 -11.68 -1.92
CA ASP A 8 0.49 -12.53 -0.76
C ASP A 8 1.88 -13.18 -0.85
N ARG A 9 2.68 -13.04 0.22
CA ARG A 9 4.08 -13.46 0.22
C ARG A 9 4.22 -14.97 0.06
N VAL A 10 3.39 -15.75 0.77
CA VAL A 10 3.40 -17.21 0.70
C VAL A 10 3.11 -17.68 -0.72
N THR A 11 2.21 -16.97 -1.41
CA THR A 11 1.88 -17.27 -2.79
C THR A 11 3.01 -16.92 -3.74
N VAL A 12 3.63 -15.74 -3.61
CA VAL A 12 4.80 -15.38 -4.45
C VAL A 12 5.94 -16.38 -4.27
N ASP A 13 6.28 -16.74 -3.03
CA ASP A 13 7.35 -17.70 -2.75
C ASP A 13 7.05 -19.08 -3.37
N ARG A 14 5.81 -19.57 -3.24
CA ARG A 14 5.37 -20.83 -3.86
C ARG A 14 5.48 -20.82 -5.40
N LEU A 15 5.20 -19.69 -6.03
CA LEU A 15 5.30 -19.54 -7.47
C LEU A 15 6.75 -19.43 -7.94
N GLY A 16 7.59 -18.73 -7.18
CA GLY A 16 9.03 -18.58 -7.45
C GLY A 16 9.80 -19.89 -7.38
N ASP A 17 9.48 -20.75 -6.41
CA ASP A 17 10.23 -22.00 -6.17
C ASP A 17 9.87 -23.15 -7.12
N ALA A 18 8.70 -23.13 -7.76
CA ALA A 18 8.18 -24.35 -8.40
C ALA A 18 7.18 -24.15 -9.56
N GLY A 19 6.95 -22.93 -10.05
CA GLY A 19 5.83 -22.70 -10.99
C GLY A 19 4.47 -23.14 -10.40
N GLY A 20 4.35 -23.20 -9.07
CA GLY A 20 3.12 -23.59 -8.37
C GLY A 20 2.97 -25.06 -7.93
N PHE A 21 3.96 -25.95 -8.13
CA PHE A 21 3.81 -27.40 -7.83
C PHE A 21 4.62 -27.96 -6.63
N GLY A 22 5.30 -27.12 -5.84
CA GLY A 22 6.03 -27.55 -4.64
C GLY A 22 7.12 -28.61 -4.90
N ALA A 23 7.17 -29.69 -4.10
CA ALA A 23 8.18 -30.76 -4.23
C ALA A 23 8.13 -31.48 -5.59
N LEU A 24 6.95 -31.60 -6.20
CA LEU A 24 6.78 -32.17 -7.54
C LEU A 24 7.33 -31.21 -8.61
N GLY A 25 7.21 -29.90 -8.41
CA GLY A 25 7.80 -28.89 -9.29
C GLY A 25 9.33 -28.93 -9.32
N ARG A 26 9.97 -29.22 -8.19
CA ARG A 26 11.43 -29.45 -8.14
C ARG A 26 11.85 -30.69 -8.93
N LEU A 27 11.10 -31.78 -8.83
CA LEU A 27 11.34 -33.00 -9.63
C LEU A 27 11.10 -32.77 -11.13
N LEU A 28 10.09 -31.97 -11.49
CA LEU A 28 9.83 -31.59 -12.88
C LEU A 28 10.91 -30.66 -13.44
N ALA A 29 11.47 -29.76 -12.61
CA ALA A 29 12.61 -28.93 -12.97
C ALA A 29 13.89 -29.78 -13.18
N GLU A 30 14.16 -30.75 -12.31
CA GLU A 30 15.25 -31.73 -12.49
C GLU A 30 15.06 -32.57 -13.76
N ALA A 31 13.82 -32.90 -14.12
CA ALA A 31 13.47 -33.62 -15.34
C ALA A 31 13.40 -32.73 -16.60
N GLN A 32 13.79 -31.44 -16.52
CA GLN A 32 13.70 -30.45 -17.61
C GLN A 32 12.31 -30.30 -18.24
N VAL A 33 11.25 -30.63 -17.51
CA VAL A 33 9.87 -30.43 -17.96
C VAL A 33 9.49 -28.97 -17.74
N PRO A 34 9.03 -28.23 -18.75
CA PRO A 34 8.66 -26.82 -18.59
C PRO A 34 7.52 -26.66 -17.58
N LEU A 35 7.82 -26.02 -16.45
CA LEU A 35 6.84 -25.68 -15.42
C LEU A 35 5.87 -24.65 -16.01
N ARG A 36 4.55 -24.86 -15.84
CA ARG A 36 3.54 -23.86 -16.19
C ARG A 36 3.83 -22.60 -15.37
N SER A 37 4.04 -21.47 -16.05
CA SER A 37 4.10 -20.17 -15.39
C SER A 37 2.77 -19.90 -14.70
N ALA A 38 2.81 -19.60 -13.40
CA ALA A 38 1.62 -19.15 -12.72
C ALA A 38 1.29 -17.73 -13.16
N HIS A 39 0.10 -17.56 -13.73
CA HIS A 39 -0.39 -16.27 -14.19
C HIS A 39 -1.00 -15.48 -13.02
N LEU A 40 -0.28 -14.44 -12.57
CA LEU A 40 -0.79 -13.49 -11.60
C LEU A 40 -1.72 -12.44 -12.25
N GLN A 41 -2.89 -12.34 -11.64
CA GLN A 41 -4.04 -11.45 -11.79
C GLN A 41 -3.89 -10.03 -11.26
N VAL A 42 -3.78 -8.95 -12.04
CA VAL A 42 -3.98 -7.62 -11.42
C VAL A 42 -5.48 -7.46 -11.08
N LEU A 43 -5.79 -7.30 -9.79
CA LEU A 43 -7.16 -7.12 -9.30
C LEU A 43 -7.70 -5.75 -9.75
N ASN A 44 -8.91 -5.75 -10.29
CA ASN A 44 -9.63 -4.58 -10.76
C ASN A 44 -11.16 -4.81 -10.61
N ALA A 45 -11.96 -3.82 -11.01
CA ALA A 45 -13.42 -3.90 -10.86
C ALA A 45 -14.05 -5.02 -11.70
N ASP A 46 -13.48 -5.34 -12.86
CA ASP A 46 -14.03 -6.31 -13.81
C ASP A 46 -13.80 -7.76 -13.35
N ASN A 47 -12.72 -8.02 -12.60
CA ASN A 47 -12.38 -9.35 -12.09
C ASN A 47 -12.53 -9.48 -10.55
N ALA A 48 -13.13 -8.49 -9.88
CA ALA A 48 -13.28 -8.51 -8.43
C ALA A 48 -14.16 -9.67 -7.92
N ALA A 49 -15.14 -10.12 -8.71
CA ALA A 49 -15.99 -11.25 -8.36
C ALA A 49 -15.21 -12.58 -8.34
N ASP A 50 -14.21 -12.72 -9.20
CA ASP A 50 -13.38 -13.93 -9.30
C ASP A 50 -12.50 -14.12 -8.07
N TYR A 51 -12.06 -13.03 -7.44
CA TYR A 51 -11.30 -13.07 -6.18
C TYR A 51 -12.03 -13.87 -5.08
N TRP A 52 -13.35 -13.70 -4.98
CA TRP A 52 -14.16 -14.41 -3.98
C TRP A 52 -14.47 -15.85 -4.39
N HIS A 53 -14.64 -16.12 -5.69
CA HIS A 53 -14.89 -17.47 -6.20
C HIS A 53 -13.67 -18.39 -6.07
N ASP A 54 -12.47 -17.88 -6.36
CA ASP A 54 -11.23 -18.66 -6.22
C ASP A 54 -10.97 -19.09 -4.77
N ARG A 55 -11.46 -18.31 -3.80
CA ARG A 55 -11.30 -18.60 -2.37
C ARG A 55 -12.11 -19.82 -1.92
N SER A 56 -13.20 -20.15 -2.62
CA SER A 56 -14.18 -21.17 -2.17
C SER A 56 -14.01 -22.56 -2.79
N HIS A 57 -13.24 -22.71 -3.88
CA HIS A 57 -13.37 -23.91 -4.73
C HIS A 57 -12.51 -25.13 -4.36
N ASP A 58 -11.26 -24.99 -3.91
CA ASP A 58 -10.34 -26.16 -3.84
C ASP A 58 -9.66 -26.41 -2.47
N GLY A 59 -9.95 -25.62 -1.42
CA GLY A 59 -9.30 -25.74 -0.10
C GLY A 59 -7.79 -25.43 -0.08
N ILE A 60 -7.16 -25.27 -1.24
CA ILE A 60 -5.79 -24.78 -1.43
C ILE A 60 -5.89 -23.30 -1.77
N GLU A 61 -5.43 -22.43 -0.87
CA GLU A 61 -5.42 -20.97 -1.10
C GLU A 61 -4.54 -20.61 -2.31
N ARG A 62 -5.19 -20.35 -3.46
CA ARG A 62 -4.56 -19.82 -4.66
C ARG A 62 -4.76 -18.30 -4.70
N HIS A 63 -3.89 -17.52 -4.03
CA HIS A 63 -3.92 -16.05 -4.15
C HIS A 63 -3.29 -15.62 -5.48
N ARG A 64 -3.98 -15.87 -6.60
CA ARG A 64 -3.48 -15.45 -7.92
C ARG A 64 -3.67 -13.97 -8.19
N PHE A 65 -4.30 -13.22 -7.30
CA PHE A 65 -4.54 -11.79 -7.46
C PHE A 65 -3.44 -10.95 -6.81
N VAL A 66 -3.03 -9.89 -7.50
CA VAL A 66 -2.09 -8.87 -7.05
C VAL A 66 -2.79 -7.52 -7.06
N LEU A 67 -2.49 -6.70 -6.06
CA LEU A 67 -2.97 -5.33 -5.96
C LEU A 67 -1.95 -4.40 -6.59
N ASP A 68 -2.39 -3.59 -7.55
CA ASP A 68 -1.51 -2.57 -8.13
C ASP A 68 -1.45 -1.35 -7.23
N LEU A 69 -0.35 -1.16 -6.51
CA LEU A 69 -0.11 0.00 -5.64
C LEU A 69 0.62 1.14 -6.38
N THR A 70 0.79 1.03 -7.70
CA THR A 70 1.41 2.09 -8.50
C THR A 70 0.57 3.35 -8.40
N HIS A 71 1.16 4.46 -7.96
CA HIS A 71 0.45 5.73 -7.86
C HIS A 71 0.45 6.49 -9.18
N GLN A 72 1.60 6.57 -9.85
CA GLN A 72 1.76 7.23 -11.15
C GLN A 72 2.53 6.37 -12.15
N VAL A 73 2.19 6.53 -13.42
CA VAL A 73 2.94 5.97 -14.55
C VAL A 73 3.32 7.08 -15.53
N PRO A 74 4.50 7.03 -16.15
CA PRO A 74 4.81 7.92 -17.26
C PRO A 74 3.88 7.59 -18.44
N LYS A 75 3.20 8.60 -18.99
CA LYS A 75 2.48 8.53 -20.26
C LYS A 75 3.21 9.35 -21.29
N GLU A 76 3.64 8.69 -22.37
CA GLU A 76 4.22 9.38 -23.53
C GLU A 76 3.13 10.18 -24.24
N LEU A 77 3.37 11.48 -24.42
CA LEU A 77 2.49 12.38 -25.17
C LEU A 77 3.03 12.64 -26.59
N ALA A 78 4.35 12.61 -26.74
CA ALA A 78 5.08 12.76 -27.99
C ALA A 78 6.47 12.12 -27.82
N HIS A 79 7.18 11.92 -28.92
CA HIS A 79 8.51 11.33 -28.90
C HIS A 79 9.45 12.08 -27.94
N GLY A 80 9.88 11.39 -26.87
CA GLY A 80 10.76 11.95 -25.84
C GLY A 80 10.06 12.83 -24.78
N VAL A 81 8.73 12.99 -24.84
CA VAL A 81 7.95 13.76 -23.85
C VAL A 81 7.00 12.83 -23.10
N SER A 82 7.30 12.59 -21.83
CA SER A 82 6.44 11.82 -20.92
C SER A 82 5.98 12.68 -19.76
N VAL A 83 4.69 12.58 -19.42
CA VAL A 83 4.13 13.21 -18.21
C VAL A 83 3.69 12.13 -17.23
N PRO A 84 3.88 12.33 -15.91
CA PRO A 84 3.35 11.40 -14.94
C PRO A 84 1.82 11.52 -14.88
N ILE A 85 1.11 10.39 -14.99
CA ILE A 85 -0.33 10.33 -14.82
C ILE A 85 -0.67 9.49 -13.60
N THR A 86 -1.49 10.06 -12.71
CA THR A 86 -2.03 9.36 -11.56
C THR A 86 -3.03 8.31 -12.00
N LEU A 87 -2.85 7.09 -11.50
CA LEU A 87 -3.73 5.97 -11.81
C LEU A 87 -5.01 6.05 -10.98
N ALA A 88 -6.12 6.40 -11.64
CA ALA A 88 -7.44 6.51 -11.01
C ALA A 88 -7.87 5.21 -10.31
N ASN A 89 -7.48 4.06 -10.86
CA ASN A 89 -7.79 2.73 -10.34
C ASN A 89 -6.61 2.10 -9.58
N SER A 90 -5.71 2.91 -9.05
CA SER A 90 -4.66 2.42 -8.15
C SER A 90 -5.29 1.77 -6.91
N GLY A 91 -4.72 0.65 -6.48
CA GLY A 91 -5.04 -0.03 -5.23
C GLY A 91 -4.83 0.85 -4.00
N LEU A 92 -4.07 1.95 -4.10
CA LEU A 92 -3.95 2.94 -3.04
C LEU A 92 -5.29 3.61 -2.71
N ALA A 93 -6.15 3.88 -3.70
CA ALA A 93 -7.47 4.45 -3.46
C ALA A 93 -8.40 3.45 -2.76
N ALA A 94 -8.31 2.16 -3.11
CA ALA A 94 -9.03 1.10 -2.43
C ALA A 94 -8.54 0.92 -0.98
N LEU A 95 -7.23 0.92 -0.77
CA LEU A 95 -6.61 0.86 0.55
C LEU A 95 -7.04 2.04 1.43
N ALA A 96 -7.02 3.27 0.88
CA ALA A 96 -7.48 4.46 1.58
C ALA A 96 -8.92 4.31 2.09
N ARG A 97 -9.83 3.80 1.24
CA ARG A 97 -11.23 3.53 1.63
C ARG A 97 -11.34 2.48 2.74
N VAL A 98 -10.50 1.44 2.72
CA VAL A 98 -10.46 0.43 3.80
C VAL A 98 -9.97 1.06 5.10
N LEU A 99 -8.92 1.87 5.06
CA LEU A 99 -8.38 2.58 6.23
C LEU A 99 -9.39 3.59 6.81
N GLN A 100 -10.14 4.31 5.97
CA GLN A 100 -11.22 5.19 6.42
C GLN A 100 -12.29 4.42 7.20
N ARG A 101 -12.73 3.27 6.67
CA ARG A 101 -13.71 2.41 7.36
C ARG A 101 -13.16 1.84 8.67
N TRP A 102 -11.88 1.47 8.68
CA TRP A 102 -11.19 1.01 9.87
C TRP A 102 -11.20 2.07 10.97
N VAL A 103 -10.79 3.30 10.65
CA VAL A 103 -10.80 4.43 11.60
C VAL A 103 -12.22 4.70 12.11
N GLN A 104 -13.20 4.78 11.21
CA GLN A 104 -14.60 4.98 11.59
C GLN A 104 -15.13 3.89 12.52
N HIS A 105 -14.78 2.62 12.26
CA HIS A 105 -15.25 1.49 13.04
C HIS A 105 -14.59 1.42 14.43
N MET A 106 -13.28 1.66 14.49
CA MET A 106 -12.48 1.44 15.69
C MET A 106 -12.39 2.67 16.60
N ALA A 107 -12.35 3.87 16.03
CA ALA A 107 -12.22 5.12 16.77
C ALA A 107 -13.50 5.98 16.75
N GLY A 108 -14.53 5.59 15.98
CA GLY A 108 -15.80 6.32 15.91
C GLY A 108 -15.74 7.64 15.11
N VAL A 109 -14.58 8.01 14.57
CA VAL A 109 -14.36 9.29 13.87
C VAL A 109 -14.40 9.13 12.36
N ALA A 110 -15.00 10.11 11.68
CA ALA A 110 -15.07 10.13 10.23
C ALA A 110 -13.86 10.86 9.64
N VAL A 111 -13.15 10.18 8.74
CA VAL A 111 -11.97 10.74 8.06
C VAL A 111 -12.04 10.51 6.55
N THR A 112 -11.42 11.41 5.79
CA THR A 112 -11.15 11.26 4.36
C THR A 112 -9.67 11.00 4.17
N ILE A 113 -9.30 9.92 3.45
CA ILE A 113 -7.90 9.60 3.15
C ILE A 113 -7.72 9.67 1.63
N THR A 114 -6.85 10.58 1.18
CA THR A 114 -6.60 10.85 -0.23
C THR A 114 -5.16 10.45 -0.58
N PRO A 115 -4.93 9.50 -1.50
CA PRO A 115 -3.58 9.18 -1.98
C PRO A 115 -2.92 10.38 -2.65
N LEU A 116 -1.64 10.60 -2.38
CA LEU A 116 -0.83 11.70 -2.90
C LEU A 116 0.42 11.21 -3.63
N VAL A 117 0.89 12.06 -4.55
CA VAL A 117 2.17 11.88 -5.25
C VAL A 117 3.33 12.35 -4.39
N ARG A 118 3.14 13.49 -3.72
CA ARG A 118 4.12 14.17 -2.89
C ARG A 118 3.40 14.96 -1.82
N ILE A 119 4.12 15.28 -0.76
CA ILE A 119 3.68 16.17 0.30
C ILE A 119 4.53 17.43 0.19
N ASP A 120 3.90 18.53 -0.23
CA ASP A 120 4.52 19.85 -0.22
C ASP A 120 3.78 20.70 0.81
N ASP A 121 4.17 20.56 2.08
CA ASP A 121 3.58 21.33 3.17
C ASP A 121 4.68 21.95 4.02
N ALA A 122 4.82 23.27 3.90
CA ALA A 122 5.75 24.05 4.71
C ALA A 122 5.34 24.10 6.19
N ALA A 123 4.08 23.79 6.50
CA ALA A 123 3.52 23.76 7.84
C ALA A 123 3.23 22.32 8.30
N TRP A 124 4.05 21.33 7.94
CA TRP A 124 3.88 19.94 8.38
C TRP A 124 3.74 19.85 9.91
N ARG A 125 2.53 19.54 10.39
CA ARG A 125 2.22 19.49 11.83
C ARG A 125 2.20 18.09 12.41
N TRP A 126 1.72 17.11 11.64
CA TRP A 126 1.50 15.76 12.12
C TRP A 126 1.63 14.73 11.01
N HIS A 127 2.11 13.54 11.36
CA HIS A 127 2.16 12.39 10.46
C HIS A 127 1.97 11.07 11.18
N VAL A 128 1.58 10.04 10.43
CA VAL A 128 1.48 8.66 10.91
C VAL A 128 2.01 7.70 9.83
N GLY A 129 3.03 6.92 10.18
CA GLY A 129 3.44 5.80 9.32
C GLY A 129 2.47 4.63 9.44
N LEU A 130 2.11 4.02 8.30
CA LEU A 130 1.24 2.86 8.24
C LEU A 130 2.01 1.54 8.38
N ASP A 131 3.33 1.60 8.54
CA ASP A 131 4.24 0.47 8.78
C ASP A 131 5.49 1.00 9.49
N VAL A 132 6.42 0.11 9.87
CA VAL A 132 7.62 0.50 10.63
C VAL A 132 8.58 1.38 9.81
N GLU A 133 8.75 1.07 8.53
CA GLU A 133 9.69 1.79 7.66
C GLU A 133 9.19 3.20 7.38
N SER A 134 7.90 3.36 7.03
CA SER A 134 7.31 4.67 6.80
C SER A 134 7.28 5.51 8.08
N THR A 135 7.02 4.92 9.25
CA THR A 135 7.14 5.63 10.52
C THR A 135 8.55 6.18 10.72
N ALA A 136 9.59 5.37 10.50
CA ALA A 136 10.97 5.81 10.66
C ALA A 136 11.33 6.94 9.66
N ILE A 137 10.98 6.77 8.39
CA ILE A 137 11.25 7.76 7.34
C ILE A 137 10.55 9.10 7.65
N LEU A 138 9.26 9.07 7.97
CA LEU A 138 8.50 10.30 8.26
C LEU A 138 9.00 11.00 9.52
N ASN A 139 9.42 10.25 10.55
CA ASN A 139 10.02 10.83 11.75
C ASN A 139 11.32 11.58 11.45
N ASP A 140 12.20 10.99 10.62
CA ASP A 140 13.46 11.62 10.23
C ASP A 140 13.19 12.90 9.43
N LEU A 141 12.28 12.84 8.43
CA LEU A 141 11.88 13.99 7.63
C LEU A 141 11.27 15.11 8.49
N TYR A 142 10.39 14.77 9.43
CA TYR A 142 9.77 15.73 10.34
C TYR A 142 10.80 16.44 11.24
N ARG A 143 11.88 15.75 11.63
CA ARG A 143 12.99 16.31 12.40
C ARG A 143 14.02 17.07 11.54
N GLY A 144 13.79 17.19 10.23
CA GLY A 144 14.74 17.80 9.30
C GLY A 144 16.02 16.97 9.10
N GLN A 145 15.98 15.67 9.41
CA GLN A 145 17.11 14.77 9.19
C GLN A 145 17.16 14.31 7.74
N ALA A 146 18.37 14.19 7.20
CA ALA A 146 18.57 13.68 5.85
C ALA A 146 18.18 12.20 5.77
N VAL A 147 17.35 11.85 4.78
CA VAL A 147 17.01 10.47 4.44
C VAL A 147 17.62 10.15 3.09
N ASP A 148 18.35 9.05 3.01
CA ASP A 148 18.96 8.63 1.76
C ASP A 148 17.92 8.20 0.71
N GLU A 149 18.32 8.28 -0.55
CA GLU A 149 17.44 7.98 -1.68
C GLU A 149 16.94 6.52 -1.67
N ALA A 150 17.75 5.58 -1.18
CA ALA A 150 17.36 4.17 -1.13
C ALA A 150 16.23 3.93 -0.10
N ARG A 151 16.23 4.65 1.03
CA ARG A 151 15.14 4.65 2.00
C ARG A 151 13.92 5.38 1.46
N LEU A 152 14.08 6.54 0.81
CA LEU A 152 12.96 7.27 0.21
C LEU A 152 12.28 6.44 -0.89
N ALA A 153 13.04 5.69 -1.69
CA ALA A 153 12.51 4.80 -2.73
C ALA A 153 11.65 3.65 -2.18
N ARG A 154 11.70 3.38 -0.87
CA ARG A 154 10.81 2.40 -0.21
C ARG A 154 9.41 2.93 0.05
N LEU A 155 9.20 4.25 0.01
CA LEU A 155 7.86 4.84 0.11
C LEU A 155 7.07 4.49 -1.15
N ILE A 156 6.06 3.64 -1.00
CA ILE A 156 5.19 3.17 -2.07
C ILE A 156 3.81 3.82 -2.04
N GLY A 157 3.49 4.58 -0.98
CA GLY A 157 2.25 5.34 -0.89
C GLY A 157 2.39 6.50 0.08
N LEU A 158 1.85 7.65 -0.31
CA LEU A 158 1.64 8.81 0.55
C LEU A 158 0.16 9.13 0.56
N PHE A 159 -0.36 9.62 1.67
CA PHE A 159 -1.76 10.03 1.77
C PHE A 159 -1.92 11.28 2.62
N ARG A 160 -2.96 12.04 2.31
CA ARG A 160 -3.51 13.08 3.18
C ARG A 160 -4.71 12.50 3.91
N LEU A 161 -4.73 12.63 5.23
CA LEU A 161 -5.92 12.35 6.04
C LEU A 161 -6.49 13.67 6.57
N ASP A 162 -7.77 13.91 6.31
CA ASP A 162 -8.53 15.03 6.85
C ASP A 162 -9.67 14.48 7.74
N PHE A 163 -9.81 15.04 8.94
CA PHE A 163 -10.96 14.79 9.79
C PHE A 163 -12.19 15.49 9.23
N ALA A 164 -13.35 14.82 9.24
CA ALA A 164 -14.60 15.44 8.84
C ALA A 164 -15.06 16.50 9.85
N ASN A 165 -14.76 16.29 11.14
CA ASN A 165 -15.07 17.21 12.22
C ASN A 165 -13.78 17.60 12.97
N PRO A 166 -13.35 18.87 12.89
CA PRO A 166 -12.17 19.35 13.64
C PRO A 166 -12.28 19.19 15.16
N ALA A 167 -13.49 19.08 15.73
CA ALA A 167 -13.67 18.85 17.17
C ALA A 167 -13.31 17.42 17.60
N ASP A 168 -13.17 16.47 16.65
CA ASP A 168 -12.67 15.13 16.93
C ASP A 168 -11.14 15.11 17.11
N MET A 169 -10.47 16.24 16.86
CA MET A 169 -9.02 16.39 16.95
C MET A 169 -8.57 17.08 18.23
N GLN A 170 -7.29 16.90 18.59
CA GLN A 170 -6.63 17.73 19.60
C GLN A 170 -6.75 19.21 19.23
N ALA A 171 -7.03 20.06 20.24
CA ALA A 171 -7.44 21.44 20.01
C ALA A 171 -6.40 22.28 19.27
N ASP A 172 -5.11 22.03 19.50
CA ASP A 172 -4.01 22.69 18.81
C ASP A 172 -3.91 22.25 17.34
N LEU A 173 -4.20 20.99 17.04
CA LEU A 173 -4.12 20.38 15.69
C LEU A 173 -5.43 20.45 14.90
N ALA A 174 -6.51 21.00 15.45
CA ALA A 174 -7.83 21.03 14.84
C ALA A 174 -7.82 21.59 13.41
N GLY A 175 -8.33 20.80 12.46
CA GLY A 175 -8.42 21.14 11.03
C GLY A 175 -7.12 20.99 10.25
N ALA A 176 -6.00 20.65 10.89
CA ALA A 176 -4.75 20.37 10.20
C ALA A 176 -4.81 18.99 9.50
N PRO A 177 -4.20 18.83 8.32
CA PRO A 177 -4.07 17.53 7.70
C PRO A 177 -3.12 16.64 8.50
N VAL A 178 -3.37 15.32 8.45
CA VAL A 178 -2.44 14.29 8.93
C VAL A 178 -1.80 13.60 7.73
N TRP A 179 -0.47 13.62 7.66
CA TRP A 179 0.27 12.99 6.56
C TRP A 179 0.50 11.50 6.85
N LEU A 180 0.13 10.63 5.92
CA LEU A 180 0.34 9.19 6.05
C LEU A 180 1.40 8.70 5.05
N GLY A 181 2.20 7.74 5.48
CA GLY A 181 3.16 7.05 4.62
C GLY A 181 2.97 5.55 4.66
N LEU A 182 3.28 4.90 3.55
CA LEU A 182 3.34 3.46 3.39
C LEU A 182 4.64 3.10 2.68
N ALA A 183 5.39 2.18 3.26
CA ALA A 183 6.67 1.74 2.75
C ALA A 183 6.80 0.22 2.79
N MET A 184 7.66 -0.29 1.91
CA MET A 184 8.13 -1.68 1.96
C MET A 184 9.46 -1.76 2.71
N ALA A 185 9.72 -2.91 3.33
CA ALA A 185 11.02 -3.22 3.90
C ALA A 185 12.09 -3.42 2.81
N ALA A 186 13.36 -3.50 3.23
CA ALA A 186 14.50 -3.69 2.32
C ALA A 186 14.41 -4.98 1.48
N ASP A 187 13.70 -6.00 1.98
CA ASP A 187 13.43 -7.27 1.30
C ASP A 187 12.19 -7.22 0.38
N GLY A 188 11.58 -6.04 0.23
CA GLY A 188 10.36 -5.81 -0.55
C GLY A 188 9.08 -6.23 0.18
N ALA A 189 9.13 -6.66 1.45
CA ALA A 189 7.93 -7.03 2.19
C ALA A 189 7.16 -5.80 2.66
N LEU A 190 5.84 -5.78 2.39
CA LEU A 190 4.92 -4.79 2.93
C LEU A 190 4.22 -5.34 4.18
N ARG A 191 4.37 -4.66 5.31
CA ARG A 191 3.74 -5.04 6.59
C ARG A 191 2.92 -3.89 7.17
N LEU A 192 1.67 -3.80 6.73
CA LEU A 192 0.72 -2.77 7.19
C LEU A 192 0.41 -2.93 8.69
N LYS A 193 0.41 -1.81 9.40
CA LYS A 193 0.06 -1.67 10.82
C LYS A 193 -1.09 -0.66 10.99
N PRO A 194 -2.35 -1.04 10.69
CA PRO A 194 -3.49 -0.13 10.82
C PRO A 194 -3.75 0.35 12.25
N GLN A 195 -3.25 -0.38 13.26
CA GLN A 195 -3.27 0.05 14.66
C GLN A 195 -2.55 1.38 14.90
N ASN A 196 -1.59 1.76 14.04
CA ASN A 196 -0.90 3.04 14.16
C ASN A 196 -1.88 4.22 14.00
N LEU A 197 -2.97 4.05 13.23
CA LEU A 197 -4.01 5.07 13.11
C LEU A 197 -4.82 5.22 14.40
N LEU A 198 -4.96 4.16 15.20
CA LEU A 198 -5.71 4.24 16.46
C LEU A 198 -4.86 4.88 17.56
N LEU A 199 -3.56 4.58 17.56
CA LEU A 199 -2.64 5.01 18.59
C LEU A 199 -2.07 6.42 18.36
N ASN A 200 -1.88 6.81 17.09
CA ASN A 200 -1.11 8.01 16.76
C ASN A 200 -1.92 9.06 16.00
N LEU A 201 -3.23 8.89 15.79
CA LEU A 201 -4.06 10.00 15.30
C LEU A 201 -4.21 11.05 16.41
N PRO A 202 -4.26 12.35 16.06
CA PRO A 202 -4.37 13.43 17.04
C PRO A 202 -5.84 13.57 17.49
N LEU A 203 -6.39 12.54 18.11
CA LEU A 203 -7.78 12.50 18.59
C LEU A 203 -7.97 13.39 19.83
N ALA A 204 -9.14 14.03 19.95
CA ALA A 204 -9.48 14.92 21.05
C ALA A 204 -9.47 14.23 22.43
N ALA A 205 -9.81 12.95 22.48
CA ALA A 205 -9.72 12.11 23.67
C ALA A 205 -9.01 10.80 23.29
N GLN A 206 -7.93 10.46 24.01
CA GLN A 206 -7.30 9.15 23.93
C GLN A 206 -8.00 8.24 24.95
N HIS A 207 -8.64 7.16 24.48
CA HIS A 207 -9.20 6.12 25.33
C HIS A 207 -8.15 5.06 25.68
#